data_AF-A0AAW0IJY7-F1
#
_entry.id   AF-A0AAW0IJY7-F1
#
_cell.length_a   1.000
_cell.length_b   1.000
_cell.length_c   1.000
_cell.angle_alpha   90.00
_cell.angle_beta   90.00
_cell.angle_gamma   90.00
#
_symmetry.space_group_name_H-M   'P 1'
#
loop_
_entity.id
_entity.type
_entity.pdbx_description
1 polymer ?
#
loop_
_entity_poly.entity_id
_entity_poly.type
_entity_poly.pdbx_seq_one_letter_code
_entity_poly.pdbx_strand_id
1 'polypeptide(L)'
;MSSDIQISIQVPDAESVLVECTSGNLIPPAEITWRDSKGKVIPPSSKFDSQDRAGLLYLKSNILLKNTTQGPITCSIYNVTTNQEKKRSIFLPDVLFKPAYMSLMSKRPPCPVIYLIIILVLHCLRGILVFCSFIWKKCKCMEDSKKMRLGYELGCECLLLALYIGFLPLYLTFRSQASILNDAYPLYSNWLQDVCIILVVMMVFFTVLILLLLCTLNSK
;
A
#
# COMPACT_ATOMS: atom_id res chain seq x y z
N MET A 1 21.86 12.94 8.79
CA MET A 1 21.50 11.86 7.84
C MET A 1 22.65 10.86 7.85
N SER A 2 22.37 9.56 7.94
CA SER A 2 23.38 8.51 8.13
C SER A 2 24.04 8.09 6.80
N SER A 3 25.22 7.47 6.85
CA SER A 3 25.88 6.81 5.71
C SER A 3 25.49 5.32 5.60
N ASP A 4 24.26 5.02 5.98
CA ASP A 4 23.70 3.68 5.95
C ASP A 4 23.18 3.35 4.55
N ILE A 5 23.43 2.12 4.13
CA ILE A 5 22.93 1.59 2.87
C ILE A 5 21.43 1.38 2.99
N GLN A 6 20.64 1.94 2.09
CA GLN A 6 19.21 1.68 1.97
C GLN A 6 18.95 0.85 0.71
N ILE A 7 18.07 -0.15 0.83
CA ILE A 7 17.67 -0.99 -0.31
C ILE A 7 16.16 -0.93 -0.44
N SER A 8 15.69 -0.73 -1.67
CA SER A 8 14.27 -0.76 -2.04
C SER A 8 14.05 -1.72 -3.20
N ILE A 9 12.89 -2.37 -3.22
CA ILE A 9 12.49 -3.34 -4.25
C ILE A 9 11.23 -2.80 -4.94
N GLN A 10 11.22 -2.87 -6.26
CA GLN A 10 10.11 -2.45 -7.12
C GLN A 10 9.85 -3.53 -8.16
N VAL A 11 8.59 -3.74 -8.54
CA VAL A 11 8.19 -4.67 -9.60
C VAL A 11 7.59 -3.83 -10.73
N PRO A 12 8.44 -3.30 -11.64
CA PRO A 12 7.98 -2.36 -12.67
C PRO A 12 7.10 -3.04 -13.73
N ASP A 13 7.40 -4.28 -14.08
CA ASP A 13 6.70 -5.04 -15.12
C ASP A 13 6.42 -6.49 -14.67
N ALA A 14 5.74 -7.25 -15.53
CA ALA A 14 5.36 -8.63 -15.25
C ALA A 14 6.53 -9.64 -15.40
N GLU A 15 7.74 -9.18 -15.73
CA GLU A 15 8.86 -10.03 -16.13
C GLU A 15 10.13 -9.79 -15.30
N SER A 16 10.19 -8.71 -14.53
CA SER A 16 11.39 -8.30 -13.82
C SER A 16 11.13 -7.63 -12.48
N VAL A 17 12.11 -7.80 -11.60
CA VAL A 17 12.18 -7.16 -10.29
C VAL A 17 13.34 -6.17 -10.33
N LEU A 18 13.05 -4.91 -10.06
CA LEU A 18 14.03 -3.84 -9.92
C LEU A 18 14.43 -3.72 -8.45
N VAL A 19 15.73 -3.78 -8.19
CA VAL A 19 16.28 -3.55 -6.84
C VAL A 19 17.18 -2.33 -6.90
N GLU A 20 16.92 -1.37 -6.02
CA GLU A 20 17.64 -0.11 -5.92
C GLU A 20 18.38 -0.03 -4.58
N CYS A 21 19.67 0.32 -4.63
CA CYS A 21 20.52 0.56 -3.47
C CYS A 21 20.98 2.01 -3.49
N THR A 22 20.86 2.69 -2.34
CA THR A 22 21.26 4.09 -2.16
C THR A 22 22.08 4.26 -0.89
N SER A 23 22.98 5.23 -0.90
CA SER A 23 23.74 5.66 0.28
C SER A 23 24.23 7.08 0.09
N GLY A 24 24.16 7.90 1.15
CA GLY A 24 24.64 9.27 1.15
C GLY A 24 25.77 9.52 2.14
N ASN A 25 26.24 10.78 2.19
CA ASN A 25 27.26 11.25 3.12
C ASN A 25 28.58 10.46 3.04
N LEU A 26 28.97 10.04 1.83
CA LEU A 26 30.19 9.26 1.60
C LEU A 26 31.37 10.19 1.31
N ILE A 27 32.56 9.85 1.80
CA ILE A 27 33.78 10.58 1.48
C ILE A 27 34.33 10.06 0.14
N PRO A 28 34.50 10.89 -0.90
CA PRO A 28 35.03 10.44 -2.18
C PRO A 28 36.54 10.11 -2.12
N PRO A 29 37.05 9.24 -3.01
CA PRO A 29 36.30 8.42 -3.96
C PRO A 29 35.67 7.18 -3.29
N ALA A 30 34.46 6.83 -3.70
CA ALA A 30 33.75 5.66 -3.22
C ALA A 30 33.00 4.96 -4.36
N GLU A 31 32.92 3.64 -4.31
CA GLU A 31 32.36 2.81 -5.38
C GLU A 31 31.23 1.91 -4.89
N ILE A 32 30.15 1.84 -5.66
CA ILE A 32 29.00 0.96 -5.42
C ILE A 32 29.03 -0.25 -6.36
N THR A 33 28.89 -1.44 -5.77
CA THR A 33 28.95 -2.73 -6.47
C THR A 33 27.85 -3.67 -5.98
N TRP A 34 27.38 -4.53 -6.88
CA TRP A 34 26.42 -5.59 -6.58
C TRP A 34 27.08 -6.95 -6.72
N ARG A 35 26.80 -7.86 -5.79
CA ARG A 35 27.30 -9.23 -5.82
C ARG A 35 26.19 -10.23 -5.55
N ASP A 36 26.26 -11.37 -6.22
CA ASP A 36 25.42 -12.52 -5.90
C ASP A 36 25.96 -13.31 -4.69
N SER A 37 25.24 -14.36 -4.29
CA SER A 37 25.61 -15.25 -3.19
C SER A 37 26.94 -15.98 -3.39
N LYS A 38 27.40 -16.10 -4.63
CA LYS A 38 28.69 -16.71 -5.02
C LYS A 38 29.81 -15.66 -5.10
N GLY A 39 29.51 -14.40 -4.77
CA GLY A 39 30.44 -13.27 -4.82
C GLY A 39 30.68 -12.72 -6.22
N LYS A 40 29.98 -13.23 -7.24
CA LYS A 40 30.10 -12.77 -8.62
C LYS A 40 29.44 -11.40 -8.77
N VAL A 41 30.10 -10.50 -9.49
CA VAL A 41 29.60 -9.15 -9.74
C VAL A 41 28.36 -9.21 -10.63
N ILE A 42 27.29 -8.57 -10.18
CA ILE A 42 26.07 -8.37 -10.96
C ILE A 42 26.18 -7.02 -11.66
N PRO A 43 26.03 -6.97 -13.00
CA PRO A 43 26.07 -5.71 -13.72
C PRO A 43 24.86 -4.84 -13.33
N PRO A 44 25.08 -3.56 -12.97
CA PRO A 44 24.00 -2.63 -12.69
C PRO A 44 23.21 -2.32 -13.97
N SER A 45 21.89 -2.19 -13.86
CA SER A 45 21.05 -1.64 -14.94
C SER A 45 21.21 -0.12 -15.04
N SER A 46 21.41 0.55 -13.90
CA SER A 46 21.74 1.97 -13.85
C SER A 46 22.62 2.30 -12.64
N LYS A 47 23.45 3.33 -12.79
CA LYS A 47 24.26 3.93 -11.74
C LYS A 47 24.12 5.45 -11.80
N PHE A 48 24.07 6.06 -10.63
CA PHE A 48 23.98 7.50 -10.47
C PHE A 48 24.81 7.91 -9.26
N ASP A 49 25.57 8.98 -9.42
CA ASP A 49 26.35 9.60 -8.37
C ASP A 49 26.15 11.12 -8.40
N SER A 50 26.14 11.72 -7.22
CA SER A 50 26.09 13.18 -7.09
C SER A 50 26.88 13.62 -5.87
N GLN A 51 27.44 14.83 -5.94
CA GLN A 51 28.22 15.41 -4.85
C GLN A 51 27.51 16.64 -4.30
N ASP A 52 27.48 16.77 -2.98
CA ASP A 52 26.87 17.92 -2.30
C ASP A 52 27.86 19.09 -2.16
N ARG A 53 27.36 20.22 -1.63
CA ARG A 53 28.19 21.42 -1.38
C ARG A 53 29.31 21.20 -0.36
N ALA A 54 29.19 20.20 0.51
CA ALA A 54 30.22 19.83 1.48
C ALA A 54 31.25 18.86 0.90
N GLY A 55 31.10 18.47 -0.37
CA GLY A 55 31.98 17.53 -1.05
C GLY A 55 31.68 16.07 -0.74
N LEU A 56 30.57 15.75 -0.08
CA LEU A 56 30.16 14.38 0.21
C LEU A 56 29.38 13.78 -0.98
N LEU A 57 29.60 12.49 -1.20
CA LEU A 57 29.03 11.74 -2.31
C LEU A 57 27.73 11.03 -1.91
N TYR A 58 26.78 11.05 -2.82
CA TYR A 58 25.59 10.21 -2.83
C TYR A 58 25.70 9.23 -3.98
N LEU A 59 25.53 7.94 -3.68
CA LEU A 59 25.56 6.86 -4.64
C LEU A 59 24.20 6.18 -4.73
N LYS A 60 23.78 5.89 -5.95
CA LYS A 60 22.58 5.13 -6.27
C LYS A 60 22.89 4.11 -7.38
N SER A 61 22.46 2.88 -7.21
CA SER A 61 22.62 1.85 -8.22
C SER A 61 21.43 0.90 -8.24
N ASN A 62 21.01 0.53 -9.45
CA ASN A 62 19.89 -0.37 -9.66
C ASN A 62 20.35 -1.63 -10.39
N ILE A 63 19.68 -2.75 -10.09
CA ILE A 63 19.80 -4.01 -10.83
C ILE A 63 18.41 -4.49 -11.23
N LEU A 64 18.31 -5.15 -12.39
CA LEU A 64 17.08 -5.72 -12.88
C LEU A 64 17.23 -7.24 -12.96
N LEU A 65 16.40 -7.94 -12.19
CA LEU A 65 16.44 -9.39 -12.05
C LEU A 65 15.23 -10.00 -12.74
N LYS A 66 15.47 -10.88 -13.72
CA LYS A 66 14.40 -11.59 -14.44
C LYS A 66 14.09 -12.96 -13.84
N ASN A 67 15.09 -13.57 -13.21
CA ASN A 67 14.99 -14.90 -12.62
C ASN A 67 15.35 -14.84 -11.13
N THR A 68 14.92 -15.87 -10.41
CA THR A 68 15.25 -16.06 -9.00
C THR A 68 16.77 -16.12 -8.80
N THR A 69 17.24 -15.56 -7.70
CA THR A 69 18.66 -15.63 -7.33
C THR A 69 18.86 -16.81 -6.38
N GLN A 70 19.92 -17.62 -6.60
CA GLN A 70 20.27 -18.75 -5.73
C GLN A 70 20.93 -18.25 -4.42
N GLY A 71 20.22 -17.45 -3.64
CA GLY A 71 20.70 -16.85 -2.39
C GLY A 71 20.62 -15.33 -2.35
N PRO A 72 21.20 -14.70 -1.30
CA PRO A 72 21.11 -13.27 -1.10
C PRO A 72 21.95 -12.51 -2.13
N ILE A 73 21.43 -11.36 -2.54
CA ILE A 73 22.17 -10.36 -3.28
C ILE A 73 22.72 -9.31 -2.31
N THR A 74 23.91 -8.80 -2.57
CA THR A 74 24.60 -7.87 -1.68
C THR A 74 24.97 -6.60 -2.43
N CYS A 75 24.56 -5.44 -1.88
CA CYS A 75 25.07 -4.14 -2.27
C CYS A 75 26.28 -3.81 -1.38
N SER A 76 27.42 -3.53 -2.00
CA SER A 76 28.67 -3.15 -1.34
C SER A 76 29.08 -1.74 -1.75
N ILE A 77 29.46 -0.92 -0.76
CA ILE A 77 30.04 0.40 -0.96
C ILE A 77 31.43 0.39 -0.39
N TYR A 78 32.41 0.52 -1.27
CA TYR A 78 33.82 0.56 -0.92
C TYR A 78 34.29 2.01 -0.91
N ASN A 79 34.81 2.46 0.23
CA ASN A 79 35.42 3.77 0.37
C ASN A 79 36.93 3.63 0.17
N VAL A 80 37.45 4.24 -0.90
CA VAL A 80 38.86 4.14 -1.28
C VAL A 80 39.74 4.90 -0.29
N THR A 81 39.26 6.05 0.21
CA THR A 81 40.01 6.91 1.14
C THR A 81 40.19 6.27 2.51
N THR A 82 39.13 5.66 3.05
CA THR A 82 39.19 5.01 4.37
C THR A 82 39.55 3.54 4.31
N ASN A 83 39.63 2.95 3.11
CA ASN A 83 39.83 1.51 2.89
C ASN A 83 38.80 0.65 3.66
N GLN A 84 37.54 1.08 3.68
CA GLN A 84 36.46 0.40 4.39
C GLN A 84 35.33 0.03 3.43
N GLU A 85 34.73 -1.13 3.66
CA GLU A 85 33.61 -1.62 2.86
C GLU A 85 32.36 -1.75 3.74
N LYS A 86 31.27 -1.11 3.33
CA LYS A 86 29.94 -1.30 3.91
C LYS A 86 29.13 -2.20 3.01
N LYS A 87 28.38 -3.14 3.59
CA LYS A 87 27.58 -4.12 2.85
C LYS A 87 26.17 -4.18 3.41
N ARG A 88 25.20 -4.39 2.52
CA ARG A 88 23.85 -4.78 2.89
C ARG A 88 23.35 -5.85 1.94
N SER A 89 22.91 -6.96 2.52
CA SER A 89 22.40 -8.11 1.77
C SER A 89 20.89 -8.22 1.92
N ILE A 90 20.22 -8.65 0.86
CA ILE A 90 18.80 -8.97 0.88
C ILE A 90 18.56 -10.32 0.21
N PHE A 91 17.57 -11.04 0.69
CA PHE A 91 17.09 -12.26 0.07
C PHE A 91 15.79 -11.94 -0.69
N LEU A 92 15.71 -12.36 -1.95
CA LEU A 92 14.52 -12.17 -2.78
C LEU A 92 13.78 -13.51 -2.85
N PRO A 93 12.53 -13.58 -2.35
CA PRO A 93 11.79 -14.83 -2.40
C PRO A 93 11.35 -15.17 -3.83
N ASP A 94 11.37 -16.46 -4.15
CA ASP A 94 11.06 -16.99 -5.49
C ASP A 94 9.68 -16.60 -6.03
N VAL A 95 8.75 -16.34 -5.12
CA VAL A 95 7.40 -15.85 -5.45
C VAL A 95 7.41 -14.57 -6.29
N LEU A 96 8.40 -13.69 -6.09
CA LEU A 96 8.46 -12.40 -6.78
C LEU A 96 8.60 -12.60 -8.28
N PHE A 97 9.08 -13.77 -8.71
CA PHE A 97 9.33 -14.15 -10.09
C PHE A 97 8.25 -15.04 -10.70
N LYS A 98 7.14 -15.28 -9.98
CA LYS A 98 5.99 -16.02 -10.53
C LYS A 98 5.13 -15.10 -11.39
N PRO A 99 4.75 -15.47 -12.64
CA PRO A 99 3.97 -14.61 -13.53
C PRO A 99 2.65 -14.11 -12.94
N ALA A 100 1.97 -14.95 -12.15
CA ALA A 100 0.73 -14.57 -11.46
C ALA A 100 0.96 -13.42 -10.45
N TYR A 101 2.09 -13.41 -9.75
CA TYR A 101 2.44 -12.39 -8.77
C TYR A 101 2.95 -11.11 -9.45
N MET A 102 3.82 -11.23 -10.44
CA MET A 102 4.33 -10.08 -11.19
C MET A 102 3.18 -9.35 -11.91
N SER A 103 2.20 -10.08 -12.45
CA SER A 103 0.96 -9.50 -13.00
C SER A 103 0.10 -8.79 -11.95
N LEU A 104 0.00 -9.33 -10.74
CA LEU A 104 -0.74 -8.74 -9.63
C LEU A 104 -0.06 -7.48 -9.06
N MET A 105 1.27 -7.45 -9.02
CA MET A 105 2.05 -6.36 -8.43
C MET A 105 2.37 -5.24 -9.43
N SER A 106 2.63 -5.58 -10.70
CA SER A 106 2.81 -4.62 -11.81
C SER A 106 1.52 -3.88 -12.12
N LYS A 107 0.38 -4.59 -12.14
CA LYS A 107 -0.93 -3.94 -12.11
C LYS A 107 -1.18 -3.50 -10.67
N ARG A 108 -0.55 -2.41 -10.21
CA ARG A 108 -0.96 -1.69 -8.99
C ARG A 108 -2.47 -1.54 -9.09
N PRO A 109 -3.27 -2.38 -8.43
CA PRO A 109 -4.67 -2.29 -8.66
C PRO A 109 -5.09 -1.08 -7.84
N PRO A 110 -5.80 -0.11 -8.43
CA PRO A 110 -6.58 0.80 -7.62
C PRO A 110 -7.73 0.03 -6.95
N CYS A 111 -7.69 -1.29 -6.77
CA CYS A 111 -8.75 -2.09 -6.15
C CYS A 111 -9.27 -1.48 -4.84
N PRO A 112 -8.44 -1.03 -3.88
CA PRO A 112 -8.98 -0.37 -2.70
C PRO A 112 -9.46 1.05 -2.98
N VAL A 113 -8.87 1.77 -3.95
CA VAL A 113 -9.31 3.12 -4.33
C VAL A 113 -10.65 3.09 -5.06
N ILE A 114 -10.80 2.22 -6.06
CA ILE A 114 -12.05 1.91 -6.77
C ILE A 114 -13.10 1.43 -5.79
N TYR A 115 -12.74 0.55 -4.84
CA TYR A 115 -13.67 0.07 -3.82
C TYR A 115 -14.11 1.19 -2.86
N LEU A 116 -13.19 2.05 -2.40
CA LEU A 116 -13.51 3.24 -1.61
C LEU A 116 -14.41 4.21 -2.40
N ILE A 117 -14.16 4.40 -3.70
CA ILE A 117 -15.00 5.21 -4.59
C ILE A 117 -16.41 4.60 -4.69
N ILE A 118 -16.53 3.27 -4.84
CA ILE A 118 -17.84 2.59 -4.88
C ILE A 118 -18.59 2.80 -3.56
N ILE A 119 -17.92 2.66 -2.40
CA ILE A 119 -18.52 2.92 -1.09
C ILE A 119 -18.99 4.38 -0.98
N LEU A 120 -18.15 5.35 -1.37
CA LEU A 120 -18.50 6.77 -1.37
C LEU A 120 -19.72 7.06 -2.25
N VAL A 121 -19.78 6.49 -3.45
CA VAL A 121 -20.92 6.64 -4.37
C VAL A 121 -22.20 6.06 -3.78
N LEU A 122 -22.14 4.87 -3.16
CA LEU A 122 -23.29 4.25 -2.49
C LEU A 122 -23.80 5.10 -1.32
N HIS A 123 -22.90 5.66 -0.50
CA HIS A 123 -23.27 6.59 0.57
C HIS A 123 -23.90 7.88 0.05
N CYS A 124 -23.35 8.46 -1.03
CA CYS A 124 -23.93 9.65 -1.68
C CYS A 124 -25.32 9.38 -2.26
N LEU A 125 -25.51 8.27 -2.98
CA LEU A 125 -26.80 7.88 -3.54
C LEU A 125 -27.84 7.67 -2.43
N ARG A 126 -27.45 7.04 -1.32
CA ARG A 126 -28.31 6.89 -0.14
C ARG A 126 -28.71 8.25 0.45
N GLY A 127 -27.76 9.16 0.62
CA GLY A 127 -28.02 10.53 1.09
C GLY A 127 -29.01 11.28 0.19
N ILE A 128 -28.84 11.17 -1.13
CA ILE A 128 -29.73 11.77 -2.14
C ILE A 128 -31.13 11.16 -2.07
N LEU A 129 -31.26 9.83 -1.99
CA LEU A 129 -32.56 9.16 -1.89
C LEU A 129 -33.32 9.55 -0.62
N VAL A 130 -32.64 9.63 0.52
CA VAL A 130 -33.25 10.08 1.79
C VAL A 130 -33.67 11.54 1.68
N PHE A 131 -32.82 12.41 1.13
CA PHE A 131 -33.12 13.83 0.91
C PHE A 131 -34.30 14.03 -0.03
N CYS A 132 -34.32 13.35 -1.18
CA CYS A 132 -35.44 13.35 -2.13
C CYS A 132 -36.72 12.84 -1.48
N SER A 133 -36.67 11.76 -0.70
CA SER A 133 -37.84 11.25 0.02
C SER A 133 -38.35 12.22 1.09
N PHE A 134 -37.47 13.03 1.68
CA PHE A 134 -37.82 14.05 2.66
C PHE A 134 -38.49 15.25 1.99
N ILE A 135 -37.95 15.74 0.87
CA ILE A 135 -38.57 16.78 0.06
C ILE A 135 -39.94 16.31 -0.47
N TRP A 136 -40.03 15.08 -0.96
CA TRP A 136 -41.28 14.49 -1.44
C TRP A 136 -42.34 14.38 -0.32
N LYS A 137 -41.93 13.98 0.90
CA LYS A 137 -42.81 13.89 2.06
C LYS A 137 -43.27 15.27 2.55
N LYS A 138 -42.47 16.33 2.35
CA LYS A 138 -42.88 17.70 2.65
C LYS A 138 -43.97 18.20 1.68
N CYS A 139 -44.00 17.68 0.45
CA CYS A 139 -45.03 18.01 -0.56
C CYS A 139 -46.34 17.21 -0.42
N LYS A 140 -46.38 16.12 0.38
CA LYS A 140 -47.61 15.35 0.66
C LYS A 140 -47.81 15.18 2.18
N CYS A 141 -48.81 15.85 2.74
CA CYS A 141 -49.27 15.59 4.10
C CYS A 141 -50.04 14.26 4.11
N MET A 142 -49.39 13.16 4.48
CA MET A 142 -50.10 11.91 4.74
C MET A 142 -49.47 11.15 5.90
N GLU A 143 -50.36 10.81 6.83
CA GLU A 143 -50.16 10.13 8.09
C GLU A 143 -49.82 8.65 7.87
N ASP A 144 -49.05 8.10 8.80
CA ASP A 144 -48.79 6.67 9.03
C ASP A 144 -47.80 5.88 8.14
N SER A 145 -46.56 6.39 8.03
CA SER A 145 -45.43 5.56 7.54
C SER A 145 -44.13 5.87 8.30
N LYS A 146 -44.13 5.65 9.61
CA LYS A 146 -42.89 5.66 10.42
C LYS A 146 -42.23 4.28 10.48
N LYS A 147 -43.02 3.19 10.54
CA LYS A 147 -42.52 1.81 10.70
C LYS A 147 -41.83 1.25 9.45
N MET A 148 -42.35 1.56 8.26
CA MET A 148 -41.77 1.18 6.97
C MET A 148 -40.42 1.88 6.71
N ARG A 149 -40.29 3.15 7.12
CA ARG A 149 -39.06 3.93 6.97
C ARG A 149 -37.95 3.43 7.89
N LEU A 150 -38.27 3.12 9.15
CA LEU A 150 -37.31 2.56 10.11
C LEU A 150 -36.78 1.19 9.65
N GLY A 151 -37.64 0.33 9.08
CA GLY A 151 -37.24 -0.97 8.55
C GLY A 151 -36.32 -0.87 7.33
N TYR A 152 -36.59 0.07 6.41
CA TYR A 152 -35.72 0.33 5.26
C TYR A 152 -34.35 0.90 5.66
N GLU A 153 -34.35 1.84 6.61
CA GLU A 153 -33.12 2.48 7.11
C GLU A 153 -32.23 1.49 7.87
N LEU A 154 -32.82 0.63 8.71
CA LEU A 154 -32.12 -0.46 9.41
C LEU A 154 -31.63 -1.54 8.43
N GLY A 155 -32.42 -1.87 7.40
CA GLY A 155 -32.06 -2.85 6.37
C GLY A 155 -30.87 -2.39 5.51
N CYS A 156 -30.81 -1.11 5.16
CA CYS A 156 -29.68 -0.54 4.42
C CYS A 156 -28.39 -0.48 5.25
N GLU A 157 -28.47 -0.16 6.55
CA GLU A 157 -27.33 -0.22 7.46
C GLU A 157 -26.80 -1.66 7.59
N CYS A 158 -27.68 -2.64 7.76
CA CYS A 158 -27.31 -4.05 7.81
C CYS A 158 -26.68 -4.56 6.49
N LEU A 159 -27.15 -4.09 5.33
CA LEU A 159 -26.57 -4.45 4.03
C LEU A 159 -25.16 -3.87 3.85
N LEU A 160 -24.93 -2.63 4.28
CA LEU A 160 -23.61 -1.99 4.27
C LEU A 160 -22.63 -2.67 5.22
N LEU A 161 -23.08 -3.01 6.43
CA LEU A 161 -22.32 -3.80 7.39
C LEU A 161 -22.01 -5.20 6.85
N ALA A 162 -22.96 -5.86 6.18
CA ALA A 162 -22.75 -7.17 5.56
C ALA A 162 -21.74 -7.10 4.41
N LEU A 163 -21.75 -6.03 3.60
CA LEU A 163 -20.74 -5.80 2.56
C LEU A 163 -19.35 -5.55 3.16
N TYR A 164 -19.26 -4.82 4.27
CA TYR A 164 -18.02 -4.60 5.03
C TYR A 164 -17.47 -5.90 5.63
N ILE A 165 -18.35 -6.66 6.30
CA ILE A 165 -18.01 -7.94 6.93
C ILE A 165 -17.68 -8.98 5.87
N GLY A 166 -18.33 -9.00 4.71
CA GLY A 166 -18.03 -9.91 3.60
C GLY A 166 -16.76 -9.55 2.83
N PHE A 167 -16.40 -8.27 2.81
CA PHE A 167 -15.11 -7.81 2.27
C PHE A 167 -13.94 -8.23 3.15
N LEU A 168 -14.12 -8.30 4.48
CA LEU A 168 -13.06 -8.69 5.40
C LEU A 168 -12.47 -10.09 5.10
N PRO A 169 -13.26 -11.17 4.87
CA PRO A 169 -12.76 -12.46 4.40
C PRO A 169 -12.09 -12.41 3.02
N LEU A 170 -12.61 -11.63 2.08
CA LEU A 170 -12.02 -11.50 0.74
C LEU A 170 -10.65 -10.81 0.81
N TYR A 171 -10.57 -9.76 1.62
CA TYR A 171 -9.37 -9.03 1.96
C TYR A 171 -8.39 -9.89 2.79
N LEU A 172 -8.89 -10.66 3.75
CA LEU A 172 -8.09 -11.60 4.55
C LEU A 172 -7.62 -12.79 3.71
N THR A 173 -8.35 -13.20 2.67
CA THR A 173 -7.93 -14.24 1.72
C THR A 173 -6.81 -13.73 0.83
N PHE A 174 -6.96 -12.50 0.32
CA PHE A 174 -5.88 -11.77 -0.36
C PHE A 174 -4.65 -11.61 0.55
N ARG A 175 -4.86 -11.28 1.83
CA ARG A 175 -3.82 -11.18 2.87
C ARG A 175 -3.19 -12.53 3.21
N SER A 176 -3.96 -13.62 3.22
CA SER A 176 -3.47 -14.95 3.56
C SER A 176 -2.62 -15.54 2.43
N GLN A 177 -2.98 -15.26 1.18
CA GLN A 177 -2.12 -15.54 0.03
C GLN A 177 -0.82 -14.71 0.09
N ALA A 178 -0.89 -13.49 0.63
CA ALA A 178 0.30 -12.68 0.92
C ALA A 178 1.07 -13.12 2.19
N SER A 179 0.45 -13.81 3.15
CA SER A 179 1.06 -14.23 4.43
C SER A 179 1.59 -15.66 4.44
N ILE A 180 1.16 -16.53 3.52
CA ILE A 180 1.78 -17.85 3.27
C ILE A 180 3.23 -17.67 2.72
N LEU A 181 3.65 -16.43 2.51
CA LEU A 181 4.85 -16.00 1.82
C LEU A 181 5.80 -15.25 2.76
N ASN A 182 6.28 -15.96 3.77
CA ASN A 182 6.90 -15.42 4.99
C ASN A 182 8.27 -14.73 4.85
N ASP A 183 8.77 -14.43 3.65
CA ASP A 183 10.09 -13.80 3.47
C ASP A 183 10.05 -12.35 2.93
N ALA A 184 8.88 -11.83 2.55
CA ALA A 184 8.72 -10.45 2.00
C ALA A 184 7.98 -9.48 2.96
N TYR A 185 7.91 -9.82 4.24
CA TYR A 185 7.16 -9.14 5.29
C TYR A 185 7.37 -7.60 5.40
N PRO A 186 8.58 -7.01 5.23
CA PRO A 186 8.78 -5.59 5.52
C PRO A 186 8.39 -4.61 4.39
N LEU A 187 8.08 -5.10 3.18
CA LEU A 187 7.71 -4.22 2.06
C LEU A 187 6.20 -3.92 1.99
N TYR A 188 5.38 -4.74 2.64
CA TYR A 188 3.93 -4.68 2.54
C TYR A 188 3.24 -3.97 3.72
N SER A 189 3.93 -3.84 4.86
CA SER A 189 3.36 -3.34 6.12
C SER A 189 2.83 -1.90 6.06
N ASN A 190 3.50 -1.01 5.31
CA ASN A 190 3.21 0.43 5.37
C ASN A 190 1.90 0.79 4.64
N TRP A 191 1.68 0.24 3.45
CA TRP A 191 0.47 0.53 2.68
C TRP A 191 -0.79 -0.07 3.32
N LEU A 192 -0.66 -1.24 3.96
CA LEU A 192 -1.76 -1.89 4.63
C LEU A 192 -2.21 -1.12 5.87
N GLN A 193 -1.24 -0.56 6.60
CA GLN A 193 -1.48 0.30 7.74
C GLN A 193 -2.21 1.57 7.32
N ASP A 194 -1.85 2.17 6.18
CA ASP A 194 -2.54 3.35 5.64
C ASP A 194 -4.01 3.05 5.30
N VAL A 195 -4.29 1.91 4.65
CA VAL A 195 -5.67 1.49 4.33
C VAL A 195 -6.48 1.23 5.60
N CYS A 196 -5.88 0.55 6.61
CA CYS A 196 -6.54 0.33 7.90
C CYS A 196 -6.86 1.65 8.61
N ILE A 197 -5.93 2.62 8.60
CA ILE A 197 -6.16 3.94 9.20
C ILE A 197 -7.30 4.67 8.49
N ILE A 198 -7.34 4.68 7.16
CA ILE A 198 -8.40 5.33 6.38
C ILE A 198 -9.78 4.71 6.70
N LEU A 199 -9.85 3.37 6.77
CA LEU A 199 -11.11 2.68 7.09
C LEU A 199 -11.59 3.01 8.51
N VAL A 200 -10.70 3.05 9.49
CA VAL A 200 -11.03 3.43 10.87
C VAL A 200 -11.55 4.87 10.94
N VAL A 201 -10.88 5.81 10.27
CA VAL A 201 -11.31 7.22 10.22
C VAL A 201 -12.70 7.36 9.60
N MET A 202 -12.97 6.64 8.50
CA MET A 202 -14.28 6.64 7.86
C MET A 202 -15.37 6.06 8.77
N MET A 203 -15.12 4.92 9.44
CA MET A 203 -16.09 4.34 10.37
C MET A 203 -16.44 5.29 11.52
N VAL A 204 -15.46 5.95 12.11
CA VAL A 204 -15.69 6.94 13.18
C VAL A 204 -16.53 8.10 12.67
N PHE A 205 -16.21 8.66 11.50
CA PHE A 205 -16.94 9.78 10.91
C PHE A 205 -18.42 9.45 10.68
N PHE A 206 -18.72 8.30 10.05
CA PHE A 206 -20.11 7.89 9.82
C PHE A 206 -20.86 7.58 11.12
N THR A 207 -20.20 6.98 12.11
CA THR A 207 -20.82 6.71 13.42
C THR A 207 -21.22 8.01 14.13
N VAL A 208 -20.35 9.03 14.08
CA VAL A 208 -20.65 10.35 14.66
C VAL A 208 -21.82 11.03 13.93
N LEU A 209 -21.85 10.97 12.60
CA LEU A 209 -22.97 11.50 11.80
C LEU A 209 -24.31 10.84 12.15
N ILE A 210 -24.32 9.52 12.30
CA ILE A 210 -25.52 8.75 12.69
C ILE A 210 -25.97 9.15 14.10
N LEU A 211 -25.04 9.26 15.06
CA LEU A 211 -25.36 9.70 16.41
C LEU A 211 -25.93 11.13 16.45
N LEU A 212 -25.35 12.06 15.69
CA LEU A 212 -25.84 13.43 15.59
C LEU A 212 -27.26 13.49 15.00
N LEU A 213 -27.52 12.70 13.96
CA LEU A 213 -28.85 12.59 13.35
C LEU A 213 -29.87 12.02 14.35
N LEU A 214 -29.51 10.96 15.08
CA LEU A 214 -30.37 10.36 16.11
C LEU A 214 -30.66 11.32 17.27
N CYS A 215 -29.64 12.04 17.75
CA CYS A 215 -29.81 13.07 18.78
C CYS A 215 -30.75 14.19 18.32
N THR A 216 -30.62 14.64 17.07
CA THR A 216 -31.48 15.67 16.50
C THR A 216 -32.92 15.20 16.33
N LEU A 217 -33.13 13.90 16.06
CA LEU A 217 -34.44 13.30 15.87
C LEU A 217 -35.17 13.03 17.19
N ASN A 218 -34.45 12.66 18.26
CA ASN A 218 -35.01 12.46 19.61
C ASN A 218 -35.21 13.75 20.40
N SER A 219 -34.55 14.83 19.99
CA SER A 219 -34.69 16.16 20.61
C SER A 219 -35.94 16.92 20.16
N LYS A 220 -36.83 16.32 19.35
CA LYS A 220 -37.99 16.98 18.75
C LYS A 220 -39.24 16.12 18.86
#